data_AF-S7J5P3-F1
#
_entry.id   AF-S7J5P3-F1
#
_cell.length_a   1.000
_cell.length_b   1.000
_cell.length_c   1.000
_cell.angle_alpha   90.00
_cell.angle_beta   90.00
_cell.angle_gamma   90.00
#
_symmetry.space_group_name_H-M   'P 1'
#
loop_
_entity.id
_entity.type
_entity.pdbx_description
1 polymer ?
#
loop_
_entity_poly.entity_id
_entity_poly.type
_entity_poly.pdbx_seq_one_letter_code
_entity_poly.pdbx_strand_id
1 'polypeptide(L)'
;MLLLKKKKGFFLAILDLTETEFSLSSDQLADVLQQKKTLLSCIEKIDHQIKEFWHSFTPILPQDIQNELEDIRKVILQILSADKKNYMLRKKELGIYEQKQYM
;
A
#
# COMPACT_ATOMS: atom_id res chain seq x y z
N MET A 1 -22.11 3.26 0.72
CA MET A 1 -21.30 2.46 1.67
C MET A 1 -20.72 1.15 1.12
N LEU A 2 -21.51 0.25 0.50
CA LEU A 2 -21.03 -1.09 0.09
C LEU A 2 -19.74 -1.07 -0.75
N LEU A 3 -19.61 -0.10 -1.67
CA LEU A 3 -18.43 0.03 -2.52
C LEU A 3 -17.16 0.39 -1.75
N LEU A 4 -17.23 1.33 -0.80
CA LEU A 4 -16.08 1.71 0.03
C LEU A 4 -15.63 0.56 0.90
N LYS A 5 -16.58 -0.18 1.50
CA LYS A 5 -16.27 -1.39 2.28
C LYS A 5 -15.61 -2.48 1.45
N LYS A 6 -16.10 -2.71 0.21
CA LYS A 6 -15.45 -3.65 -0.72
C LYS A 6 -14.03 -3.20 -1.05
N LYS A 7 -13.83 -1.91 -1.37
CA LYS A 7 -12.49 -1.34 -1.62
C LYS A 7 -11.56 -1.50 -0.41
N LYS A 8 -12.03 -1.23 0.80
CA LYS A 8 -11.30 -1.48 2.05
C LYS A 8 -10.87 -2.94 2.17
N GLY A 9 -11.77 -3.88 1.88
CA GLY A 9 -11.45 -5.32 1.86
C GLY A 9 -10.33 -5.67 0.88
N PHE A 10 -10.31 -5.08 -0.32
CA PHE A 10 -9.20 -5.26 -1.26
C PHE A 10 -7.88 -4.72 -0.72
N PHE A 11 -7.87 -3.54 -0.10
CA PHE A 11 -6.64 -3.00 0.51
C PHE A 11 -6.14 -3.85 1.67
N LEU A 12 -7.04 -4.40 2.48
CA LEU A 12 -6.67 -5.33 3.56
C LEU A 12 -6.03 -6.61 3.01
N ALA A 13 -6.54 -7.16 1.91
CA ALA A 13 -5.94 -8.33 1.26
C ALA A 13 -4.53 -8.00 0.71
N ILE A 14 -4.34 -6.80 0.16
CA ILE A 14 -3.01 -6.35 -0.29
C ILE A 14 -2.06 -6.17 0.90
N LEU A 15 -2.54 -5.64 2.02
CA LEU A 15 -1.76 -5.51 3.24
C LEU A 15 -1.29 -6.88 3.74
N ASP A 16 -2.20 -7.86 3.83
CA ASP A 16 -1.88 -9.23 4.25
C ASP A 16 -0.84 -9.88 3.33
N LEU A 17 -1.00 -9.75 2.00
CA LEU A 17 0.01 -10.21 1.03
C LEU A 17 1.37 -9.51 1.20
N THR A 18 1.36 -8.21 1.49
CA THR A 18 2.59 -7.44 1.72
C THR A 18 3.25 -7.84 3.02
N GLU A 19 2.49 -8.05 4.10
CA GLU A 19 3.04 -8.46 5.39
C GLU A 19 3.59 -9.90 5.34
N THR A 20 2.97 -10.79 4.58
CA THR A 20 3.37 -12.20 4.47
C THR A 20 4.42 -12.47 3.38
N GLU A 21 4.80 -11.48 2.58
CA GLU A 21 5.73 -11.62 1.45
C GLU A 21 7.07 -12.29 1.82
N PHE A 22 7.58 -12.05 3.03
CA PHE A 22 8.83 -12.64 3.51
C PHE A 22 8.73 -14.15 3.75
N SER A 23 7.52 -14.69 3.88
CA SER A 23 7.25 -16.12 4.12
C SER A 23 7.04 -16.89 2.81
N LEU A 24 7.00 -16.22 1.66
CA LEU A 24 6.78 -16.84 0.36
C LEU A 24 8.05 -17.54 -0.15
N SER A 25 7.85 -18.65 -0.86
CA SER A 25 8.95 -19.28 -1.61
C SER A 25 9.39 -18.38 -2.77
N SER A 26 10.63 -18.57 -3.25
CA SER A 26 11.20 -17.74 -4.33
C SER A 26 10.34 -17.68 -5.60
N ASP A 27 9.66 -18.77 -5.94
CA ASP A 27 8.80 -18.85 -7.13
C ASP A 27 7.50 -18.06 -6.94
N GLN A 28 6.82 -18.25 -5.81
CA GLN A 28 5.60 -17.51 -5.45
C GLN A 28 5.87 -16.01 -5.34
N LEU A 29 7.07 -15.69 -4.90
CA LEU A 29 7.51 -14.34 -4.68
C LEU A 29 7.75 -13.56 -5.97
N ALA A 30 8.25 -14.20 -7.02
CA ALA A 30 8.43 -13.54 -8.32
C ALA A 30 7.09 -13.05 -8.88
N ASP A 31 6.07 -13.90 -8.81
CA ASP A 31 4.70 -13.57 -9.22
C ASP A 31 4.11 -12.44 -8.38
N VAL A 32 4.29 -12.50 -7.06
CA VAL A 32 3.81 -11.46 -6.13
C VAL A 32 4.50 -10.13 -6.40
N LEU A 33 5.82 -10.10 -6.60
CA LEU A 33 6.55 -8.86 -6.90
C LEU A 33 6.10 -8.23 -8.22
N GLN A 34 5.82 -9.03 -9.24
CA GLN A 34 5.32 -8.53 -10.53
C GLN A 34 3.94 -7.88 -10.38
N GLN A 35 3.03 -8.53 -9.64
CA GLN A 35 1.69 -7.98 -9.38
C GLN A 35 1.76 -6.75 -8.45
N LYS A 36 2.66 -6.76 -7.48
CA LYS A 36 2.85 -5.72 -6.48
C LYS A 36 3.20 -4.36 -7.08
N LYS A 37 4.02 -4.31 -8.14
CA LYS A 37 4.32 -3.05 -8.84
C LYS A 37 3.06 -2.36 -9.36
N THR A 38 2.17 -3.14 -9.97
CA THR A 38 0.87 -2.64 -10.46
C THR A 38 -0.04 -2.22 -9.30
N LEU A 39 -0.09 -3.02 -8.24
CA LEU A 39 -0.89 -2.75 -7.05
C LEU A 39 -0.44 -1.46 -6.33
N LEU A 40 0.86 -1.25 -6.16
CA LEU A 40 1.41 -0.04 -5.56
C LEU A 40 1.06 1.22 -6.37
N SER A 41 1.18 1.16 -7.70
CA SER A 41 0.77 2.29 -8.56
C SER A 41 -0.72 2.59 -8.44
N CYS A 42 -1.57 1.55 -8.32
CA CYS A 42 -3.00 1.73 -8.06
C CYS A 42 -3.27 2.34 -6.68
N ILE A 43 -2.55 1.90 -5.65
CA ILE A 43 -2.64 2.45 -4.29
C ILE A 43 -2.29 3.94 -4.27
N GLU A 44 -1.20 4.33 -4.93
CA GLU A 44 -0.79 5.75 -5.02
C GLU A 44 -1.85 6.61 -5.69
N LYS A 45 -2.42 6.14 -6.82
CA LYS A 45 -3.51 6.85 -7.50
C LYS A 45 -4.74 7.01 -6.62
N ILE A 46 -5.10 5.98 -5.86
CA ILE A 46 -6.27 6.05 -4.99
C ILE A 46 -6.02 6.98 -3.79
N ASP A 47 -4.84 6.93 -3.16
CA ASP A 47 -4.47 7.87 -2.10
C ASP A 47 -4.51 9.33 -2.60
N HIS A 48 -4.04 9.57 -3.82
CA HIS A 48 -4.14 10.89 -4.45
C HIS A 48 -5.60 11.33 -4.62
N GLN A 49 -6.45 10.47 -5.19
CA GLN A 49 -7.87 10.76 -5.37
C GLN A 49 -8.59 11.01 -4.04
N ILE A 50 -8.26 10.28 -2.97
CA ILE A 50 -8.82 10.51 -1.63
C ILE A 50 -8.41 11.88 -1.11
N LYS A 51 -7.14 12.28 -1.26
CA LYS A 51 -6.66 13.60 -0.86
C LYS A 51 -7.36 14.72 -1.63
N GLU A 52 -7.43 14.62 -2.96
CA GLU A 52 -8.14 15.59 -3.80
C GLU A 52 -9.61 15.72 -3.39
N PHE A 53 -10.27 14.57 -3.20
CA PHE A 53 -11.66 14.54 -2.76
C PHE A 53 -11.86 15.22 -1.41
N TRP A 54 -10.97 14.99 -0.44
CA TRP A 54 -10.99 15.74 0.82
C TRP A 54 -10.78 17.23 0.59
N HIS A 55 -9.75 17.64 -0.15
CA HIS A 55 -9.51 19.06 -0.43
C HIS A 55 -10.70 19.78 -1.06
N SER A 56 -11.48 19.08 -1.90
CA SER A 56 -12.65 19.66 -2.57
C SER A 56 -13.95 19.62 -1.75
N PHE A 57 -14.09 18.73 -0.75
CA PHE A 57 -15.39 18.41 -0.15
C PHE A 57 -15.43 18.27 1.38
N THR A 58 -14.35 18.54 2.13
CA THR A 58 -14.28 18.29 3.59
C THR A 58 -15.50 18.74 4.40
N PRO A 59 -16.09 19.94 4.21
CA PRO A 59 -17.19 20.39 5.07
C PRO A 59 -18.58 19.80 4.71
N ILE A 60 -18.72 19.05 3.62
CA ILE A 60 -20.04 18.63 3.07
C ILE A 60 -20.23 17.11 3.15
N LEU A 61 -19.18 16.35 3.48
CA LEU A 61 -19.22 14.90 3.49
C LEU A 61 -19.91 14.33 4.74
N PRO A 62 -20.84 13.36 4.59
CA PRO A 62 -21.35 12.59 5.72
C PRO A 62 -20.22 11.93 6.53
N GLN A 63 -20.33 11.97 7.86
CA GLN A 63 -19.28 11.48 8.79
C GLN A 63 -18.93 10.01 8.56
N ASP A 64 -19.89 9.16 8.22
CA ASP A 64 -19.67 7.75 7.92
C ASP A 64 -18.78 7.56 6.69
N ILE A 65 -18.91 8.41 5.68
CA ILE A 65 -18.05 8.39 4.49
C ILE A 65 -16.66 8.91 4.82
N GLN A 66 -16.56 9.96 5.64
CA GLN A 66 -15.26 10.48 6.09
C GLN A 66 -14.47 9.41 6.84
N ASN A 67 -15.12 8.71 7.78
CA ASN A 67 -14.50 7.65 8.57
C ASN A 67 -14.01 6.49 7.68
N GLU A 68 -14.82 6.05 6.71
CA GLU A 68 -14.39 4.97 5.80
C GLU A 68 -13.21 5.37 4.90
N LEU A 69 -13.19 6.63 4.42
CA LEU A 69 -12.06 7.13 3.62
C LEU A 69 -10.78 7.25 4.46
N GLU A 70 -10.91 7.67 5.71
CA GLU A 70 -9.80 7.73 6.65
C GLU A 70 -9.25 6.33 6.95
N ASP A 71 -10.12 5.36 7.19
CA ASP A 71 -9.76 3.97 7.39
C ASP A 71 -9.04 3.37 6.18
N ILE A 72 -9.56 3.60 4.97
CA ILE A 72 -8.90 3.15 3.74
C ILE A 72 -7.50 3.75 3.64
N ARG A 73 -7.37 5.05 3.94
CA ARG A 73 -6.07 5.74 3.91
C ARG A 73 -5.10 5.20 4.96
N LYS A 74 -5.56 4.84 6.16
CA LYS A 74 -4.75 4.16 7.18
C LYS A 74 -4.20 2.84 6.67
N VAL A 75 -5.03 2.01 6.03
CA VAL A 75 -4.60 0.73 5.43
C VAL A 75 -3.57 0.96 4.33
N ILE A 76 -3.77 1.98 3.47
CA ILE A 76 -2.78 2.35 2.44
C ILE A 76 -1.41 2.67 3.06
N LEU A 77 -1.39 3.49 4.12
CA LEU A 77 -0.13 3.84 4.80
C LEU A 77 0.56 2.62 5.42
N GLN A 78 -0.21 1.66 5.93
CA GLN A 78 0.33 0.39 6.43
C GLN A 78 0.96 -0.43 5.30
N ILE A 79 0.31 -0.53 4.13
CA ILE A 79 0.86 -1.24 2.97
C ILE A 79 2.21 -0.65 2.57
N LEU A 80 2.29 0.69 2.44
CA LEU A 80 3.53 1.37 2.07
C LEU A 80 4.65 1.19 3.10
N SER A 81 4.29 1.14 4.38
CA SER A 81 5.24 0.89 5.47
C SER A 81 5.78 -0.54 5.43
N ALA A 82 4.90 -1.52 5.25
CA ALA A 82 5.26 -2.94 5.13
C ALA A 82 6.12 -3.19 3.89
N ASP A 83 5.75 -2.61 2.74
CA ASP A 83 6.53 -2.68 1.51
C ASP A 83 7.96 -2.15 1.71
N LYS A 84 8.10 -0.96 2.30
CA LYS A 84 9.41 -0.37 2.62
C LYS A 84 10.23 -1.30 3.53
N LYS A 85 9.60 -1.94 4.51
CA LYS A 85 10.27 -2.90 5.40
C LYS A 85 10.77 -4.13 4.62
N ASN A 86 9.93 -4.69 3.75
CA ASN A 86 10.31 -5.84 2.91
C ASN A 86 11.47 -5.51 1.98
N TYR A 87 11.45 -4.34 1.36
CA TYR A 87 12.55 -3.85 0.53
C TYR A 87 13.87 -3.78 1.33
N MET A 88 13.83 -3.20 2.53
CA MET A 88 15.03 -3.08 3.38
C MET A 88 15.57 -4.43 3.85
N LEU A 89 14.69 -5.39 4.18
CA LEU A 89 15.07 -6.75 4.55
C LEU A 89 15.77 -7.46 3.38
N ARG A 90 15.18 -7.41 2.19
CA ARG A 90 15.76 -8.03 0.99
C ARG A 90 17.05 -7.39 0.54
N LYS A 91 17.13 -6.06 0.62
CA LYS A 91 18.37 -5.33 0.34
C LYS A 91 19.51 -5.81 1.23
N LYS A 92 19.22 -6.10 2.50
CA LYS A 92 20.17 -6.67 3.46
C LYS A 92 20.52 -8.12 3.15
N GLU A 93 19.54 -8.96 2.80
CA GLU A 93 19.75 -10.38 2.43
C GLU A 93 20.59 -10.53 1.15
N LEU A 94 20.37 -9.65 0.17
CA LEU A 94 21.09 -9.65 -1.11
C LEU A 94 22.45 -8.96 -1.04
N GLY A 95 22.86 -8.46 0.14
CA GLY A 95 24.16 -7.79 0.31
C GLY A 95 24.33 -6.51 -0.50
N ILE A 96 23.24 -5.90 -0.99
CA ILE A 96 23.26 -4.64 -1.73
C ILE A 96 23.39 -3.51 -0.72
N TYR A 97 24.56 -3.39 -0.10
CA TYR A 97 24.97 -2.15 0.53
C TYR A 97 24.96 -1.09 -0.55
N GLU A 98 24.18 -0.02 -0.34
CA GLU A 98 24.24 1.17 -1.18
C GLU A 98 25.70 1.49 -1.46
N GLN A 99 26.12 1.37 -2.73
CA GLN A 99 27.24 2.14 -3.21
C GLN A 99 26.85 3.58 -2.94
N LYS A 100 27.33 4.10 -1.80
CA LYS A 100 27.32 5.52 -1.49
C LYS A 100 27.80 6.23 -2.74
N GLN A 101 26.91 6.93 -3.42
CA GLN A 101 27.31 7.98 -4.34
C GLN A 101 28.02 9.02 -3.48
N TYR A 102 29.34 8.89 -3.41
CA TYR A 102 30.21 10.01 -3.17
C TYR A 102 30.18 10.84 -4.46
N MET A 103 29.47 11.96 -4.41
CA MET A 103 29.77 13.16 -5.19
C MET A 103 29.53 14.37 -4.29
#